data_AF-A0A2N0QLK4-F1
#
_entry.id   AF-A0A2N0QLK4-F1
#
_cell.length_a   1.000
_cell.length_b   1.000
_cell.length_c   1.000
_cell.angle_alpha   90.00
_cell.angle_beta   90.00
_cell.angle_gamma   90.00
#
_symmetry.space_group_name_H-M   'P 1'
#
loop_
_entity.id
_entity.type
_entity.pdbx_description
1 polymer ?
#
loop_
_entity_poly.entity_id
_entity_poly.type
_entity_poly.pdbx_seq_one_letter_code
_entity_poly.pdbx_strand_id
1 'polypeptide(L)'
;MRYEIEHCFKSNVQSDQEEKLRINVSSQSYMDNVMWITKSKAQLEQILKIADEFNIMNNIQTNYDKFEMITNKKLDKDIVEVNFGSSKRMIKPLTSKESVRILAQLLVWTNSQTEKLNSTCRYMFKRKASLPLTTPNSIIHLSLGYAIKDINTIQAQRQLSRLYNQVISKGMMKDIFEIDCKQLQSELLSNKSPLATWNISLKDLHQEII
;
A
#
# COMPACT_ATOMS: atom_id res chain seq x y z
N MET A 1 16.25 -13.10 10.56
CA MET A 1 16.00 -12.55 11.91
C MET A 1 14.68 -13.12 12.42
N ARG A 2 14.57 -13.50 13.71
CA ARG A 2 13.30 -13.91 14.34
C ARG A 2 12.86 -12.76 15.24
N TYR A 3 11.62 -12.30 15.10
CA TYR A 3 11.07 -11.26 15.96
C TYR A 3 9.92 -11.88 16.75
N GLU A 4 9.89 -11.63 18.06
CA GLU A 4 8.83 -12.08 18.95
C GLU A 4 7.81 -10.94 19.06
N ILE A 5 6.56 -11.21 18.67
CA ILE A 5 5.44 -10.30 18.91
C ILE A 5 4.73 -10.82 20.14
N GLU A 6 4.75 -10.02 21.22
CA GLU A 6 4.04 -10.31 22.47
C GLU A 6 2.96 -9.26 22.72
N HIS A 7 1.77 -9.70 23.10
CA HIS A 7 0.72 -8.84 23.62
C HIS A 7 0.15 -9.42 24.92
N CYS A 8 0.14 -8.60 25.96
CA CYS A 8 -0.49 -8.87 27.24
C CYS A 8 -1.87 -8.20 27.28
N PHE A 9 -2.91 -8.93 27.64
CA PHE A 9 -4.25 -8.37 27.82
C PHE A 9 -4.94 -9.00 29.04
N LYS A 10 -5.78 -8.23 29.72
CA LYS A 10 -6.67 -8.75 30.76
C LYS A 10 -7.99 -9.17 30.12
N SER A 11 -8.26 -10.48 30.11
CA SER A 11 -9.53 -11.04 29.64
C SER A 11 -10.69 -10.68 30.58
N ASN A 12 -10.41 -10.31 31.84
CA ASN A 12 -11.40 -9.84 32.80
C ASN A 12 -10.82 -8.68 33.64
N VAL A 13 -11.49 -7.51 33.62
CA VAL A 13 -11.11 -6.30 34.37
C VAL A 13 -11.18 -6.51 35.89
N GLN A 14 -11.97 -7.49 36.35
CA GLN A 14 -12.13 -7.83 37.77
C GLN A 14 -11.16 -8.93 38.25
N SER A 15 -10.37 -9.52 37.37
CA SER A 15 -9.34 -10.52 37.75
C SER A 15 -7.95 -9.95 37.51
N ASP A 16 -7.01 -10.23 38.40
CA ASP A 16 -5.59 -9.87 38.22
C ASP A 16 -4.82 -10.80 37.27
N GLN A 17 -5.52 -11.71 36.58
CA GLN A 17 -4.89 -12.60 35.61
C GLN A 17 -4.72 -11.90 34.26
N GLU A 18 -3.47 -11.71 33.86
CA GLU A 18 -3.08 -11.24 32.53
C GLU A 18 -2.81 -12.43 31.62
N GLU A 19 -3.47 -12.47 30.46
CA GLU A 19 -3.19 -13.42 29.41
C GLU A 19 -2.14 -12.86 28.44
N LYS A 20 -1.22 -13.73 28.02
CA LYS A 20 -0.12 -13.39 27.10
C LYS A 20 -0.25 -14.18 25.81
N LEU A 21 -0.36 -13.46 24.70
CA LEU A 21 -0.20 -14.03 23.36
C LEU A 21 1.20 -13.71 22.87
N ARG A 22 1.94 -14.77 22.51
CA ARG A 22 3.28 -14.68 21.95
C ARG A 22 3.34 -15.42 20.64
N ILE A 23 3.78 -14.73 19.60
CA ILE A 23 4.03 -15.33 18.29
C ILE A 23 5.48 -15.07 17.93
N ASN A 24 6.19 -16.16 17.66
CA ASN A 24 7.52 -16.09 17.10
C ASN A 24 7.41 -15.99 15.58
N VAL A 25 7.61 -14.78 15.07
CA VAL A 25 7.61 -14.51 13.63
C VAL A 25 9.00 -14.78 13.08
N SER A 26 9.16 -15.92 12.43
CA SER A 26 10.28 -16.12 11.49
C SER A 26 9.98 -15.33 10.22
N SER A 27 10.45 -14.08 10.15
CA SER A 27 10.18 -13.21 9.01
C SER A 27 10.86 -13.78 7.75
N GLN A 28 10.08 -14.43 6.88
CA GLN A 28 10.51 -14.80 5.53
C GLN A 28 9.54 -14.28 4.45
N SER A 29 8.59 -13.41 4.80
CA SER A 29 7.75 -12.73 3.81
C SER A 29 8.41 -11.41 3.40
N TYR A 30 9.09 -11.43 2.25
CA TYR A 30 9.65 -10.23 1.63
C TYR A 30 8.66 -9.66 0.61
N MET A 31 8.49 -8.34 0.60
CA MET A 31 7.70 -7.67 -0.43
C MET A 31 8.56 -7.51 -1.69
N ASP A 32 8.19 -8.19 -2.77
CA ASP A 32 8.97 -8.18 -4.02
C ASP A 32 8.90 -6.85 -4.78
N ASN A 33 7.83 -6.06 -4.57
CA ASN A 33 7.60 -4.79 -5.27
C ASN A 33 7.60 -3.63 -4.27
N VAL A 34 8.67 -2.84 -4.29
CA VAL A 34 8.85 -1.67 -3.40
C VAL A 34 8.85 -0.38 -4.22
N MET A 35 8.15 0.64 -3.71
CA MET A 35 8.13 1.98 -4.28
C MET A 35 8.76 2.99 -3.32
N TRP A 36 9.70 3.79 -3.82
CA TRP A 36 10.36 4.86 -3.06
C TRP A 36 9.96 6.23 -3.62
N ILE A 37 9.56 7.15 -2.74
CA ILE A 37 9.30 8.56 -3.08
C ILE A 37 10.34 9.41 -2.35
N THR A 38 11.20 10.07 -3.12
CA THR A 38 12.32 10.85 -2.59
C THR A 38 12.34 12.25 -3.15
N LYS A 39 12.84 13.21 -2.38
CA LYS A 39 12.92 14.62 -2.82
C LYS A 39 14.11 14.88 -3.75
N SER A 40 15.15 14.04 -3.70
CA SER A 40 16.37 14.19 -4.48
C SER A 40 16.99 12.83 -4.84
N LYS A 41 17.81 12.82 -5.90
CA LYS A 41 18.61 11.66 -6.30
C LYS A 41 19.53 11.18 -5.17
N ALA A 42 20.18 12.09 -4.45
CA ALA A 42 21.08 11.73 -3.36
C ALA A 42 20.37 10.97 -2.23
N GLN A 43 19.14 11.38 -1.89
CA GLN A 43 18.33 10.68 -0.89
C GLN A 43 17.90 9.29 -1.38
N LEU A 44 17.56 9.16 -2.67
CA LEU A 44 17.26 7.85 -3.27
C LEU A 44 18.46 6.90 -3.18
N GLU A 45 19.66 7.37 -3.54
CA GLU A 45 20.88 6.55 -3.51
C GLU A 45 21.26 6.12 -2.08
N GLN A 46 21.00 6.95 -1.07
CA GLN A 46 21.16 6.56 0.34
C GLN A 46 20.21 5.42 0.73
N ILE A 47 18.93 5.52 0.35
CA ILE A 47 17.94 4.46 0.62
C ILE A 47 18.33 3.18 -0.11
N LEU A 48 18.72 3.28 -1.39
CA LEU A 48 19.14 2.13 -2.18
C LEU A 48 20.39 1.46 -1.61
N LYS A 49 21.33 2.23 -1.06
CA LYS A 49 22.50 1.67 -0.36
C LYS A 49 22.10 0.85 0.86
N ILE A 50 21.22 1.39 1.72
CA ILE A 50 20.74 0.68 2.91
C ILE A 50 19.96 -0.59 2.50
N ALA A 51 19.13 -0.49 1.46
CA ALA A 51 18.38 -1.64 0.94
C ALA A 51 19.31 -2.72 0.38
N ASP A 52 20.36 -2.35 -0.36
CA ASP A 52 21.37 -3.29 -0.88
C ASP A 52 22.12 -4.01 0.24
N GLU A 53 22.59 -3.28 1.27
CA GLU A 53 23.22 -3.85 2.46
C GLU A 53 22.30 -4.84 3.19
N PHE A 54 21.03 -4.48 3.35
CA PHE A 54 20.02 -5.34 3.95
C PHE A 54 19.75 -6.60 3.12
N ASN A 55 19.67 -6.46 1.80
CA ASN A 55 19.45 -7.58 0.89
C ASN A 55 20.62 -8.56 0.91
N ILE A 56 21.86 -8.06 0.89
CA ILE A 56 23.09 -8.87 1.00
C ILE A 56 23.08 -9.64 2.33
N MET A 57 22.80 -8.96 3.45
CA MET A 57 22.75 -9.58 4.77
C MET A 57 21.74 -10.72 4.86
N ASN A 58 20.62 -10.62 4.13
CA ASN A 58 19.56 -11.62 4.12
C ASN A 58 19.65 -12.59 2.92
N ASN A 59 20.74 -12.54 2.14
CA ASN A 59 20.97 -13.37 0.96
C ASN A 59 19.84 -13.27 -0.10
N ILE A 60 19.37 -12.04 -0.34
CA ILE A 60 18.28 -11.72 -1.26
C ILE A 60 18.85 -11.17 -2.56
N GLN A 61 18.48 -11.80 -3.68
CA GLN A 61 18.88 -11.34 -4.99
C GLN A 61 17.85 -10.35 -5.55
N THR A 62 18.25 -9.09 -5.71
CA THR A 62 17.38 -8.07 -6.30
C THR A 62 17.54 -8.02 -7.82
N ASN A 63 16.42 -8.11 -8.55
CA ASN A 63 16.42 -7.87 -9.99
C ASN A 63 16.26 -6.38 -10.29
N TYR A 64 17.39 -5.70 -10.33
CA TYR A 64 17.47 -4.27 -10.62
C TYR A 64 17.13 -3.89 -12.08
N ASP A 65 17.03 -4.85 -13.01
CA ASP A 65 16.67 -4.56 -14.41
C ASP A 65 15.19 -4.22 -14.55
N LYS A 66 14.37 -4.58 -13.54
CA LYS A 66 12.96 -4.20 -13.43
C LYS A 66 12.74 -2.85 -12.76
N PHE A 67 13.80 -2.11 -12.44
CA PHE A 67 13.66 -0.83 -11.77
C PHE A 67 13.13 0.23 -12.73
N GLU A 68 12.01 0.84 -12.37
CA GLU A 68 11.35 1.90 -13.14
C GLU A 68 11.43 3.23 -12.37
N MET A 69 11.74 4.32 -13.07
CA MET A 69 11.90 5.64 -12.45
C MET A 69 10.98 6.68 -13.08
N ILE A 70 10.32 7.46 -12.23
CA ILE A 70 9.51 8.62 -12.62
C ILE A 70 10.10 9.86 -11.94
N THR A 71 10.23 10.96 -12.68
CA THR A 71 10.71 12.24 -12.15
C THR A 71 9.78 13.38 -12.56
N ASN A 72 9.58 14.34 -11.66
CA ASN A 72 8.87 15.58 -11.97
C ASN A 72 9.80 16.66 -12.56
N LYS A 73 11.13 16.43 -12.51
CA LYS A 73 12.11 17.37 -13.03
C LYS A 73 12.39 17.06 -14.50
N LYS A 74 12.39 18.11 -15.34
CA LYS A 74 12.92 18.03 -16.71
C LYS A 74 14.40 17.65 -16.64
N LEU A 75 14.77 16.54 -17.26
CA LEU A 75 16.14 16.05 -17.26
C LEU A 75 16.87 16.58 -18.49
N ASP A 76 18.13 16.99 -18.30
CA ASP A 76 19.00 17.44 -19.40
C ASP A 76 19.50 16.26 -20.24
N LYS A 77 19.39 15.04 -19.72
CA LYS A 77 19.77 13.78 -20.38
C LYS A 77 18.63 12.78 -20.27
N ASP A 78 18.42 12.02 -21.35
CA ASP A 78 17.40 10.95 -21.40
C ASP A 78 17.72 9.76 -20.49
N ILE A 79 18.95 9.67 -19.99
CA ILE A 79 19.42 8.59 -19.12
C ILE A 79 20.02 9.20 -17.85
N VAL A 80 19.61 8.65 -16.71
CA VAL A 80 20.10 9.03 -15.38
C VAL A 80 20.93 7.88 -14.82
N GLU A 81 22.19 8.17 -14.51
CA GLU A 81 23.01 7.27 -13.70
C GLU A 81 22.50 7.28 -12.26
N VAL A 82 22.26 6.13 -11.65
CA VAL A 82 21.86 5.98 -10.24
C VAL A 82 22.75 4.94 -9.57
N ASN A 83 23.22 5.25 -8.37
CA ASN A 83 23.97 4.31 -7.53
C ASN A 83 23.01 3.37 -6.78
N PHE A 84 23.16 2.07 -7.02
CA PHE A 84 22.55 0.97 -6.27
C PHE A 84 23.63 0.34 -5.38
N GLY A 85 23.74 0.82 -4.14
CA GLY A 85 24.84 0.41 -3.25
C GLY A 85 26.20 0.74 -3.86
N SER A 86 26.98 -0.30 -4.15
CA SER A 86 28.30 -0.19 -4.79
C SER A 86 28.27 -0.19 -6.33
N SER A 87 27.11 -0.50 -6.93
CA SER A 87 26.93 -0.63 -8.37
C SER A 87 26.30 0.61 -9.00
N LYS A 88 26.78 1.03 -10.16
CA LYS A 88 26.16 2.10 -10.95
C LYS A 88 25.25 1.53 -12.03
N ARG A 89 24.07 2.11 -12.20
CA ARG A 89 23.13 1.69 -13.24
C ARG A 89 22.57 2.89 -14.00
N MET A 90 22.38 2.67 -15.29
CA MET A 90 21.81 3.66 -16.20
C MET A 90 20.32 3.40 -16.34
N ILE A 91 19.50 4.32 -15.86
CA ILE A 91 18.04 4.20 -15.92
C ILE A 91 17.51 5.24 -16.86
N LYS A 92 16.64 4.81 -17.78
CA LYS A 92 15.80 5.69 -18.57
C LYS A 92 14.52 5.97 -17.78
N PRO A 93 14.30 7.20 -17.28
CA PRO A 93 13.04 7.55 -16.68
C PRO A 93 11.91 7.46 -17.70
N LEU A 94 10.74 7.12 -17.20
CA LEU A 94 9.54 7.00 -18.03
C LEU A 94 9.12 8.35 -18.56
N THR A 95 8.73 8.35 -19.82
CA THR A 95 8.21 9.52 -20.51
C THR A 95 6.74 9.76 -20.11
N SER A 96 6.23 10.97 -20.35
CA SER A 96 4.84 11.34 -20.01
C SER A 96 3.75 10.54 -20.73
N LYS A 97 4.12 9.74 -21.74
CA LYS A 97 3.22 8.85 -22.48
C LYS A 97 3.22 7.41 -21.94
N GLU A 98 4.21 7.06 -21.13
CA GLU A 98 4.35 5.73 -20.54
C GLU A 98 3.69 5.70 -19.16
N SER A 99 3.06 4.58 -18.82
CA SER A 99 2.36 4.39 -17.56
C SER A 99 2.93 3.21 -16.80
N VAL A 100 3.17 3.40 -15.50
CA VAL A 100 3.61 2.32 -14.61
C VAL A 100 2.51 1.97 -13.62
N ARG A 101 2.32 0.67 -13.43
CA ARG A 101 1.37 0.14 -12.46
C ARG A 101 2.00 0.13 -11.06
N ILE A 102 1.47 0.98 -10.18
CA ILE A 102 1.85 0.99 -8.77
C ILE A 102 1.01 -0.06 -8.03
N LEU A 103 1.65 -1.17 -7.64
CA LEU A 103 0.99 -2.34 -7.04
C LEU A 103 0.74 -2.22 -5.53
N ALA A 104 1.51 -1.39 -4.82
CA ALA A 104 1.39 -1.20 -3.38
C ALA A 104 1.35 0.29 -3.02
N GLN A 105 0.25 0.75 -2.43
CA GLN A 105 0.14 2.05 -1.77
C GLN A 105 -0.22 1.79 -0.31
N LEU A 106 0.78 1.88 0.58
CA LEU A 106 0.55 1.86 2.03
C LEU A 106 -0.01 3.21 2.52
N LEU A 107 0.26 4.29 1.80
CA LEU A 107 -0.20 5.64 2.12
C LEU A 107 -1.62 5.87 1.58
N VAL A 108 -2.55 6.13 2.50
CA VAL A 108 -3.91 6.59 2.21
C VAL A 108 -3.88 8.11 2.05
N TRP A 109 -4.21 8.61 0.87
CA TRP A 109 -4.35 10.05 0.63
C TRP A 109 -5.58 10.63 1.34
N THR A 110 -5.50 11.90 1.72
CA THR A 110 -6.63 12.61 2.35
C THR A 110 -7.67 13.02 1.31
N ASN A 111 -8.92 13.22 1.73
CA ASN A 111 -10.02 13.63 0.84
C ASN A 111 -9.71 14.90 0.01
N SER A 112 -8.98 15.85 0.58
CA SER A 112 -8.59 17.07 -0.13
C SER A 112 -7.56 16.79 -1.24
N GLN A 113 -6.60 15.90 -0.98
CA GLN A 113 -5.60 15.48 -1.97
C GLN A 113 -6.25 14.68 -3.09
N THR A 114 -7.16 13.77 -2.76
CA THR A 114 -7.85 12.95 -3.75
C THR A 114 -8.80 13.75 -4.63
N GLU A 115 -9.48 14.78 -4.11
CA GLU A 115 -10.29 15.67 -4.97
C GLU A 115 -9.46 16.46 -5.98
N LYS A 116 -8.29 16.96 -5.55
CA LYS A 116 -7.37 17.65 -6.47
C LYS A 116 -6.84 16.71 -7.57
N LEU A 117 -6.58 15.46 -7.22
CA LEU A 117 -6.17 14.45 -8.20
C LEU A 117 -7.34 14.03 -9.10
N ASN A 118 -8.51 13.73 -8.55
CA ASN A 118 -9.71 13.33 -9.29
C ASN A 118 -10.10 14.41 -10.31
N SER A 119 -10.07 15.69 -9.93
CA SER A 119 -10.34 16.79 -10.87
C SER A 119 -9.34 16.84 -12.02
N THR A 120 -8.05 16.65 -11.74
CA THR A 120 -6.99 16.56 -12.75
C THR A 120 -7.18 15.33 -13.65
N CYS A 121 -7.48 14.16 -13.07
CA CYS A 121 -7.75 12.92 -13.79
C CYS A 121 -8.99 13.05 -14.70
N ARG A 122 -10.09 13.62 -14.21
CA ARG A 122 -11.30 13.89 -15.01
C ARG A 122 -11.01 14.81 -16.19
N TYR A 123 -10.24 15.87 -15.96
CA TYR A 123 -9.82 16.79 -17.03
C TYR A 123 -8.99 16.07 -18.10
N MET A 124 -7.94 15.35 -17.68
CA MET A 124 -7.08 14.60 -18.60
C MET A 124 -7.85 13.53 -19.36
N PHE A 125 -8.73 12.80 -18.67
CA PHE A 125 -9.58 11.78 -19.24
C PHE A 125 -10.47 12.35 -20.34
N LYS A 126 -11.20 13.45 -20.06
CA LYS A 126 -12.06 14.11 -21.06
C LYS A 126 -11.27 14.49 -22.31
N ARG A 127 -10.07 15.05 -22.16
CA ARG A 127 -9.22 15.40 -23.33
C ARG A 127 -8.76 14.17 -24.11
N LYS A 128 -8.41 13.07 -23.43
CA LYS A 128 -7.90 11.85 -24.06
C LYS A 128 -9.00 11.01 -24.72
N ALA A 129 -10.20 11.03 -24.15
CA ALA A 129 -11.39 10.38 -24.70
C ALA A 129 -12.11 11.27 -25.75
N SER A 130 -11.54 12.43 -26.11
CA SER A 130 -12.12 13.40 -27.03
C SER A 130 -13.52 13.89 -26.63
N LEU A 131 -13.78 13.94 -25.32
CA LEU A 131 -15.03 14.43 -24.76
C LEU A 131 -14.97 15.95 -24.55
N PRO A 132 -16.08 16.68 -24.80
CA PRO A 132 -16.20 18.07 -24.40
C PRO A 132 -15.93 18.25 -22.90
N LEU A 133 -15.25 19.34 -22.51
CA LEU A 133 -15.03 19.67 -21.09
C LEU A 133 -16.33 19.81 -20.30
N THR A 134 -17.39 20.24 -20.99
CA THR A 134 -18.78 20.38 -20.51
C THR A 134 -19.50 19.05 -20.27
N THR A 135 -18.92 17.92 -20.65
CA THR A 135 -19.51 16.59 -20.41
C THR A 135 -19.77 16.41 -18.91
N PRO A 136 -20.99 16.03 -18.49
CA PRO A 136 -21.30 15.79 -17.07
C PRO A 136 -20.33 14.79 -16.45
N ASN A 137 -19.83 15.09 -15.25
CA ASN A 137 -18.90 14.18 -14.55
C ASN A 137 -19.56 12.83 -14.24
N SER A 138 -20.89 12.78 -14.07
CA SER A 138 -21.64 11.55 -13.85
C SER A 138 -21.42 10.49 -14.94
N ILE A 139 -21.25 10.88 -16.22
CA ILE A 139 -21.01 9.96 -17.33
C ILE A 139 -19.68 9.20 -17.18
N ILE A 140 -18.70 9.82 -16.52
CA ILE A 140 -17.39 9.20 -16.27
C ILE A 140 -17.51 8.05 -15.27
N HIS A 141 -18.37 8.21 -14.26
CA HIS A 141 -18.49 7.28 -13.14
C HIS A 141 -19.60 6.24 -13.32
N LEU A 142 -20.62 6.53 -14.14
CA LEU A 142 -21.70 5.60 -14.45
C LEU A 142 -21.15 4.32 -15.09
N SER A 143 -21.67 3.17 -14.66
CA SER A 143 -21.31 1.86 -15.21
C SER A 143 -21.66 1.72 -16.69
N LEU A 144 -22.76 2.35 -17.13
CA LEU A 144 -23.18 2.42 -18.53
C LEU A 144 -22.32 3.39 -19.37
N GLY A 145 -21.54 4.25 -18.70
CA GLY A 145 -20.58 5.16 -19.32
C GLY A 145 -19.19 4.56 -19.34
N TYR A 146 -18.26 5.20 -18.64
CA TYR A 146 -16.86 4.76 -18.60
C TYR A 146 -16.48 3.97 -17.35
N ALA A 147 -17.39 3.89 -16.35
CA ALA A 147 -17.18 3.16 -15.10
C ALA A 147 -15.87 3.50 -14.36
N ILE A 148 -15.35 4.73 -14.53
CA ILE A 148 -14.10 5.14 -13.90
C ILE A 148 -14.39 5.44 -12.43
N LYS A 149 -13.72 4.69 -11.56
CA LYS A 149 -13.80 4.88 -10.12
C LYS A 149 -12.95 6.07 -9.69
N ASP A 150 -13.45 6.86 -8.74
CA ASP A 150 -12.65 7.89 -8.09
C ASP A 150 -11.54 7.25 -7.26
N ILE A 151 -10.48 8.03 -7.02
CA ILE A 151 -9.32 7.59 -6.25
C ILE A 151 -9.73 7.16 -4.83
N ASN A 152 -10.68 7.85 -4.20
CA ASN A 152 -11.22 7.46 -2.88
C ASN A 152 -11.84 6.06 -2.91
N THR A 153 -12.66 5.78 -3.93
CA THR A 153 -13.30 4.48 -4.12
C THR A 153 -12.25 3.38 -4.35
N ILE A 154 -11.24 3.66 -5.17
CA ILE A 154 -10.13 2.72 -5.42
C ILE A 154 -9.33 2.46 -4.13
N GLN A 155 -9.05 3.50 -3.33
CA GLN A 155 -8.36 3.36 -2.05
C GLN A 155 -9.16 2.50 -1.09
N ALA A 156 -10.45 2.80 -0.91
CA ALA A 156 -11.33 2.01 -0.04
C ALA A 156 -11.37 0.55 -0.48
N GLN A 157 -11.59 0.29 -1.78
CA GLN A 157 -11.62 -1.07 -2.34
C GLN A 157 -10.32 -1.84 -2.06
N ARG A 158 -9.15 -1.20 -2.22
CA ARG A 158 -7.85 -1.82 -1.94
C ARG A 158 -7.65 -2.13 -0.46
N GLN A 159 -8.02 -1.20 0.42
CA GLN A 159 -7.91 -1.41 1.87
C GLN A 159 -8.84 -2.52 2.34
N LEU A 160 -10.05 -2.55 1.81
CA LEU A 160 -11.03 -3.59 2.06
C LEU A 160 -10.53 -4.96 1.61
N SER A 161 -9.96 -5.04 0.41
CA SER A 161 -9.37 -6.28 -0.12
C SER A 161 -8.19 -6.75 0.74
N ARG A 162 -7.32 -5.82 1.16
CA ARG A 162 -6.19 -6.13 2.06
C ARG A 162 -6.68 -6.71 3.39
N LEU A 163 -7.65 -6.06 4.01
CA LEU A 163 -8.26 -6.47 5.26
C LEU A 163 -8.96 -7.82 5.13
N TYR A 164 -9.73 -8.04 4.07
CA TYR A 164 -10.37 -9.32 3.75
C TYR A 164 -9.33 -10.45 3.67
N ASN A 165 -8.25 -10.22 2.92
CA ASN A 165 -7.17 -11.19 2.79
C ASN A 165 -6.47 -11.47 4.14
N GLN A 166 -6.34 -10.46 5.01
CA GLN A 166 -5.81 -10.63 6.36
C GLN A 166 -6.74 -11.47 7.24
N VAL A 167 -8.05 -11.19 7.23
CA VAL A 167 -9.06 -11.92 8.02
C VAL A 167 -9.15 -13.40 7.61
N ILE A 168 -9.03 -13.69 6.31
CA ILE A 168 -9.16 -15.06 5.77
C ILE A 168 -7.84 -15.82 5.75
N SER A 169 -6.72 -15.11 5.90
CA SER A 169 -5.40 -15.74 5.95
C SER A 169 -5.35 -16.82 7.04
N LYS A 170 -4.58 -17.89 6.78
CA LYS A 170 -4.35 -18.98 7.71
C LYS A 170 -2.91 -18.93 8.24
N GLY A 171 -2.66 -19.59 9.37
CA GLY A 171 -1.35 -19.64 10.00
C GLY A 171 -0.92 -18.29 10.59
N MET A 172 0.36 -17.97 10.50
CA MET A 172 0.97 -16.82 11.19
C MET A 172 0.30 -15.46 10.91
N MET A 173 -0.21 -15.23 9.70
CA MET A 173 -0.90 -13.98 9.36
C MET A 173 -2.23 -13.82 10.13
N LYS A 174 -2.93 -14.92 10.42
CA LYS A 174 -4.14 -14.93 11.26
C LYS A 174 -3.78 -14.56 12.69
N ASP A 175 -2.72 -15.16 13.20
CA ASP A 175 -2.29 -14.97 14.58
C ASP A 175 -1.82 -13.51 14.80
N ILE A 176 -1.07 -12.94 13.85
CA ILE A 176 -0.68 -11.51 13.86
C ILE A 176 -1.93 -10.61 13.82
N PHE A 177 -2.88 -10.90 12.93
CA PHE A 177 -4.11 -10.12 12.82
C PHE A 177 -4.97 -10.18 14.11
N GLU A 178 -5.00 -11.34 14.79
CA GLU A 178 -5.67 -11.47 16.09
C GLU A 178 -4.98 -10.64 17.18
N ILE A 179 -3.64 -10.57 17.20
CA ILE A 179 -2.90 -9.67 18.09
C ILE A 179 -3.24 -8.21 17.80
N ASP A 180 -3.20 -7.79 16.54
CA ASP A 180 -3.53 -6.41 16.15
C ASP A 180 -4.96 -6.04 16.58
N CYS A 181 -5.91 -6.96 16.45
CA CYS A 181 -7.27 -6.76 16.94
C CYS A 181 -7.32 -6.53 18.45
N LYS A 182 -6.58 -7.31 19.24
CA LYS A 182 -6.54 -7.17 20.71
C LYS A 182 -5.86 -5.87 21.15
N GLN A 183 -4.78 -5.47 20.48
CA GLN A 183 -4.15 -4.18 20.69
C GLN A 183 -5.14 -3.04 20.47
N LEU A 184 -5.87 -3.09 19.35
CA LEU A 184 -6.90 -2.08 19.02
C LEU A 184 -8.05 -2.07 20.05
N GLN A 185 -8.47 -3.23 20.58
CA GLN A 185 -9.45 -3.29 21.66
C GLN A 185 -8.96 -2.58 22.92
N SER A 186 -7.69 -2.79 23.28
CA SER A 186 -7.07 -2.15 24.43
C SER A 186 -6.98 -0.64 24.24
N GLU A 187 -6.58 -0.16 23.06
CA GLU A 187 -6.51 1.27 22.74
C GLU A 187 -7.88 1.94 22.78
N LEU A 188 -8.91 1.26 22.28
CA LEU A 188 -10.29 1.76 22.24
C LEU A 188 -11.06 1.51 23.55
N LEU A 189 -10.44 0.89 24.55
CA LEU A 189 -11.07 0.49 25.82
C LEU A 189 -12.37 -0.32 25.60
N SER A 190 -12.41 -1.13 24.54
CA SER A 190 -13.59 -1.90 24.14
C SER A 190 -13.53 -3.32 24.66
N ASN A 191 -14.65 -3.79 25.23
CA ASN A 191 -14.80 -5.16 25.71
C ASN A 191 -15.19 -6.16 24.60
N LYS A 192 -15.48 -5.69 23.39
CA LYS A 192 -15.87 -6.52 22.23
C LYS A 192 -14.79 -6.50 21.17
N SER A 193 -14.59 -7.63 20.50
CA SER A 193 -13.66 -7.72 19.36
C SER A 193 -14.11 -6.73 18.27
N PRO A 194 -13.19 -6.02 17.59
CA PRO A 194 -13.55 -5.09 16.51
C PRO A 194 -14.35 -5.79 15.41
N LEU A 195 -14.06 -7.08 15.17
CA LEU A 195 -14.78 -7.94 14.24
C LEU A 195 -16.20 -8.28 14.71
N ALA A 196 -16.43 -8.38 16.02
CA ALA A 196 -17.74 -8.65 16.59
C ALA A 196 -18.63 -7.39 16.62
N THR A 197 -18.03 -6.20 16.62
CA THR A 197 -18.73 -4.92 16.50
C THR A 197 -19.04 -4.55 15.05
N TRP A 198 -18.33 -5.13 14.08
CA TRP A 198 -18.60 -4.89 12.66
C TRP A 198 -19.86 -5.63 12.22
N ASN A 199 -20.89 -4.86 11.90
CA ASN A 199 -22.15 -5.39 11.36
C ASN A 199 -22.07 -5.66 9.84
N ILE A 200 -20.91 -6.09 9.35
CA ILE A 200 -20.63 -6.33 7.93
C ILE A 200 -20.32 -7.82 7.77
N SER A 201 -21.06 -8.52 6.92
CA SER A 201 -20.79 -9.92 6.65
C SER A 201 -19.51 -10.07 5.83
N LEU A 202 -18.71 -11.11 6.09
CA LEU A 202 -17.56 -11.46 5.25
C LEU A 202 -17.92 -11.70 3.77
N LYS A 203 -19.19 -11.99 3.49
CA LYS A 203 -19.71 -12.11 2.12
C LYS A 203 -19.85 -10.76 1.43
N ASP A 204 -20.14 -9.69 2.17
CA ASP A 204 -20.28 -8.33 1.64
C ASP A 204 -18.91 -7.76 1.25
N LEU A 205 -17.87 -8.13 2.02
CA LEU A 205 -16.47 -7.79 1.73
C LEU A 205 -15.96 -8.41 0.40
N HIS A 206 -16.50 -9.55 -0.03
CA HIS A 206 -16.08 -10.23 -1.26
C HIS A 206 -16.70 -9.60 -2.52
N GLN A 207 -17.91 -9.01 -2.43
CA GLN A 207 -18.59 -8.40 -3.58
C GLN A 207 -17.95 -7.08 -4.04
N GLU A 208 -17.31 -6.34 -3.14
CA GLU A 208 -16.60 -5.11 -3.51
C GLU A 208 -15.20 -5.36 -4.11
N ILE A 209 -14.69 -6.60 -4.07
CA ILE A 209 -13.32 -6.94 -4.55
C ILE A 209 -13.29 -7.22 -6.07
N ILE A 210 -14.44 -7.50 -6.70
CA ILE A 210 -14.57 -7.76 -8.15
C ILE A 210 -14.74 -6.45 -8.94
#